data_AF-A0A7W4LMD4-F1
#
_entry.id   AF-A0A7W4LMD4-F1
#
_cell.length_a   1.000
_cell.length_b   1.000
_cell.length_c   1.000
_cell.angle_alpha   90.00
_cell.angle_beta   90.00
_cell.angle_gamma   90.00
#
_symmetry.space_group_name_H-M   'P 1'
#
loop_
_entity.id
_entity.type
_entity.pdbx_description
1 polymer ?
#
loop_
_entity_poly.entity_id
_entity_poly.type
_entity_poly.pdbx_seq_one_letter_code
_entity_poly.pdbx_strand_id
1 'polypeptide(L)'
;MELQSLRALSLILFCLPCWAEVSQKDIDAEKVWDAEQLAAEKTIPALLEGYGNAIGCSFSFNQSHMVKYKIQKEPVFVAAVGLDAGCSGGSAMGRMLLITMKHGAYNKIHVVSELSTPIQTPSDFPKHLERLYLENGEIMFSGFVPDWSKDALCCASQPVKGKVSFTNGRWALSFQQ
;
A
#
# COMPACT_ATOMS: atom_id res chain seq x y z
N MET A 1 48.79 42.07 -46.86
CA MET A 1 48.76 40.76 -47.52
C MET A 1 49.53 39.80 -46.61
N GLU A 2 48.84 39.18 -45.66
CA GLU A 2 49.37 38.09 -44.84
C GLU A 2 48.27 37.03 -44.72
N LEU A 3 48.65 35.80 -45.08
CA LEU A 3 47.89 34.57 -44.88
C LEU A 3 47.95 34.17 -43.41
N GLN A 4 46.88 33.54 -42.91
CA GLN A 4 46.88 32.27 -42.14
C GLN A 4 45.44 32.00 -41.67
N SER A 5 44.69 31.08 -42.28
CA SER A 5 44.73 29.63 -42.04
C SER A 5 44.57 29.25 -40.58
N LEU A 6 43.36 28.84 -40.18
CA LEU A 6 43.15 27.85 -39.12
C LEU A 6 41.87 27.07 -39.38
N ARG A 7 42.08 25.84 -39.86
CA ARG A 7 41.09 24.78 -39.99
C ARG A 7 40.65 24.34 -38.60
N ALA A 8 39.43 24.67 -38.18
CA ALA A 8 38.81 24.02 -37.03
C ALA A 8 38.18 22.71 -37.51
N LEU A 9 38.92 21.62 -37.33
CA LEU A 9 38.47 20.25 -37.59
C LEU A 9 37.35 19.92 -36.60
N SER A 10 36.11 19.87 -37.09
CA SER A 10 34.94 19.43 -36.33
C SER A 10 35.02 17.92 -36.11
N LEU A 11 35.53 17.48 -34.95
CA LEU A 11 35.34 16.11 -34.47
C LEU A 11 33.92 15.98 -33.92
N ILE A 12 32.96 15.68 -34.81
CA ILE A 12 31.66 15.16 -34.41
C ILE A 12 31.91 13.70 -34.00
N LEU A 13 32.12 13.50 -32.70
CA LEU A 13 32.12 12.20 -32.07
C LEU A 13 30.69 11.64 -32.19
N PHE A 14 30.44 10.87 -33.26
CA PHE A 14 29.23 10.06 -33.41
C PHE A 14 29.22 8.98 -32.31
N CYS A 15 28.74 9.33 -31.12
CA CYS A 15 28.28 8.37 -30.14
C CYS A 15 27.02 7.73 -30.72
N LEU A 16 27.18 6.65 -31.49
CA LEU A 16 26.08 5.76 -31.84
C LEU A 16 25.41 5.35 -30.53
N PRO A 17 24.11 5.63 -30.32
CA PRO A 17 23.42 5.11 -29.16
C PRO A 17 23.47 3.59 -29.28
N CYS A 18 24.13 2.95 -28.32
CA CYS A 18 24.19 1.50 -28.22
C CYS A 18 22.76 1.03 -27.87
N TRP A 19 21.95 0.76 -28.89
CA TRP A 19 20.63 0.16 -28.72
C TRP A 19 20.90 -1.32 -28.42
N ALA A 20 21.08 -1.63 -27.14
CA ALA A 20 21.07 -3.01 -26.67
C ALA A 20 19.68 -3.58 -26.97
N GLU A 21 19.59 -4.46 -27.95
CA GLU A 21 18.38 -5.19 -28.29
C GLU A 21 18.02 -6.07 -27.09
N VAL A 22 16.87 -5.79 -26.45
CA VAL A 22 16.36 -6.59 -25.33
C VAL A 22 16.11 -8.01 -25.84
N SER A 23 16.72 -9.01 -25.21
CA SER A 23 16.59 -10.39 -25.67
C SER A 23 15.15 -10.89 -25.44
N GLN A 24 14.63 -11.72 -26.35
CA GLN A 24 13.34 -12.40 -26.16
C GLN A 24 13.30 -13.17 -24.81
N LYS A 25 14.44 -13.69 -24.37
CA LYS A 25 14.59 -14.38 -23.08
C LYS A 25 14.30 -13.44 -21.88
N ASP A 26 14.69 -12.17 -21.99
CA ASP A 26 14.48 -11.19 -20.92
C ASP A 26 13.00 -10.78 -20.86
N ILE A 27 12.35 -10.63 -22.03
CA ILE A 27 10.91 -10.36 -22.13
C ILE A 27 10.09 -11.52 -21.54
N ASP A 28 10.47 -12.76 -21.84
CA ASP A 28 9.76 -13.93 -21.34
C ASP A 28 9.96 -14.09 -19.82
N ALA A 29 11.15 -13.79 -19.31
CA ALA A 29 11.42 -13.77 -17.88
C ALA A 29 10.59 -12.70 -17.14
N GLU A 30 10.45 -11.50 -17.72
CA GLU A 30 9.63 -10.42 -17.18
C GLU A 30 8.14 -10.81 -17.12
N LYS A 31 7.61 -11.42 -18.18
CA LYS A 31 6.22 -11.89 -18.20
C LYS A 31 5.93 -12.98 -17.16
N VAL A 32 6.86 -13.92 -17.00
CA VAL A 32 6.71 -14.98 -15.98
C VAL A 32 6.73 -14.36 -14.58
N TRP A 33 7.64 -13.43 -14.34
CA TRP A 33 7.71 -12.68 -13.09
C TRP A 33 6.39 -11.94 -12.79
N ASP A 34 5.85 -11.20 -13.75
CA ASP A 34 4.59 -10.48 -13.60
C ASP A 34 3.40 -11.42 -13.33
N ALA A 35 3.36 -12.57 -14.00
CA ALA A 35 2.34 -13.58 -13.78
C ALA A 35 2.41 -14.18 -12.37
N GLU A 36 3.61 -14.45 -11.87
CA GLU A 36 3.83 -14.94 -10.50
C GLU A 36 3.43 -13.89 -9.46
N GLN A 37 3.76 -12.62 -9.68
CA GLN A 37 3.36 -11.51 -8.81
C GLN A 37 1.83 -11.37 -8.74
N LEU A 38 1.17 -11.41 -9.90
CA LEU A 38 -0.29 -11.36 -9.97
C LEU A 38 -0.94 -12.58 -9.30
N ALA A 39 -0.36 -13.77 -9.46
CA ALA A 39 -0.83 -14.98 -8.78
C ALA A 39 -0.68 -14.87 -7.27
N ALA A 40 0.43 -14.33 -6.78
CA ALA A 40 0.66 -14.10 -5.36
C ALA A 40 -0.35 -13.09 -4.78
N GLU A 41 -0.65 -12.00 -5.49
CA GLU A 41 -1.65 -11.00 -5.05
C GLU A 41 -3.06 -11.60 -4.88
N LYS A 42 -3.44 -12.58 -5.70
CA LYS A 42 -4.71 -13.29 -5.55
C LYS A 42 -4.81 -14.09 -4.25
N THR A 43 -3.70 -14.39 -3.60
CA THR A 43 -3.68 -15.10 -2.30
C THR A 43 -3.90 -14.18 -1.11
N ILE A 44 -3.80 -12.86 -1.29
CA ILE A 44 -3.89 -11.88 -0.20
C ILE A 44 -5.20 -11.98 0.60
N PRO A 45 -6.40 -12.08 0.00
CA PRO A 45 -7.63 -12.17 0.78
C PRO A 45 -7.63 -13.34 1.77
N ALA A 46 -7.21 -14.52 1.33
CA ALA A 46 -7.12 -15.71 2.18
C ALA A 46 -6.03 -15.58 3.25
N LEU A 47 -4.90 -14.95 2.91
CA LEU A 47 -3.84 -14.64 3.88
C LEU A 47 -4.34 -13.70 4.98
N LEU A 48 -5.04 -12.63 4.60
CA LEU A 48 -5.60 -11.65 5.55
C LEU A 48 -6.68 -12.28 6.43
N GLU A 49 -7.55 -13.10 5.87
CA GLU A 49 -8.57 -13.83 6.63
C GLU A 49 -7.92 -14.78 7.64
N GLY A 50 -6.94 -15.57 7.21
CA GLY A 50 -6.19 -16.48 8.09
C GLY A 50 -5.47 -15.74 9.21
N TYR A 51 -4.81 -14.62 8.89
CA TYR A 51 -4.17 -13.78 9.90
C TYR A 51 -5.19 -13.15 10.85
N GLY A 52 -6.26 -12.55 10.32
CA GLY A 52 -7.31 -11.91 11.11
C GLY A 52 -7.98 -12.86 12.09
N ASN A 53 -8.35 -14.06 11.63
CA ASN A 53 -8.93 -15.10 12.48
C ASN A 53 -7.95 -15.64 13.53
N ALA A 54 -6.63 -15.51 13.33
CA ALA A 54 -5.63 -15.89 14.32
C ALA A 54 -5.44 -14.85 15.43
N ILE A 55 -5.74 -13.56 15.16
CA ILE A 55 -5.51 -12.45 16.10
C ILE A 55 -6.80 -11.82 16.64
N GLY A 56 -7.98 -12.31 16.24
CA GLY A 56 -9.25 -11.77 16.71
C GLY A 56 -10.48 -12.48 16.14
N CYS A 57 -11.62 -11.83 16.34
CA CYS A 57 -12.94 -12.27 15.90
C CYS A 57 -13.54 -11.28 14.89
N SER A 58 -14.59 -11.69 14.19
CA SER A 58 -15.38 -10.83 13.30
C SER A 58 -14.53 -10.12 12.22
N PHE A 59 -13.71 -10.89 11.52
CA PHE A 59 -12.90 -10.40 10.41
C PHE A 59 -13.77 -9.91 9.23
N SER A 60 -13.37 -8.79 8.63
CA SER A 60 -13.93 -8.29 7.39
C SER A 60 -12.86 -7.60 6.56
N PHE A 61 -12.93 -7.77 5.24
CA PHE A 61 -11.99 -7.17 4.31
C PHE A 61 -12.68 -6.83 2.99
N ASN A 62 -12.35 -5.68 2.43
CA ASN A 62 -12.75 -5.26 1.10
C ASN A 62 -11.49 -4.99 0.27
N GLN A 63 -11.45 -5.49 -0.97
CA GLN A 63 -10.29 -5.33 -1.85
C GLN A 63 -9.99 -3.86 -2.18
N SER A 64 -10.99 -2.96 -2.16
CA SER A 64 -10.77 -1.51 -2.29
C SER A 64 -10.02 -0.88 -1.12
N HIS A 65 -9.82 -1.62 -0.03
CA HIS A 65 -9.09 -1.20 1.16
C HIS A 65 -7.63 -1.63 1.11
N MET A 66 -7.08 -1.92 -0.07
CA MET A 66 -5.69 -2.34 -0.23
C MET A 66 -4.97 -1.46 -1.25
N VAL A 67 -3.72 -1.11 -0.93
CA VAL A 67 -2.82 -0.35 -1.81
C VAL A 67 -1.44 -0.99 -1.87
N LYS A 68 -0.75 -0.83 -3.00
CA LYS A 68 0.69 -1.10 -3.12
C LYS A 68 1.45 0.14 -2.66
N TYR A 69 2.40 0.00 -1.75
CA TYR A 69 3.13 1.12 -1.17
C TYR A 69 4.63 0.81 -1.04
N LYS A 70 5.41 1.77 -0.53
CA LYS A 70 6.83 1.56 -0.22
C LYS A 70 7.13 2.03 1.20
N ILE A 71 7.66 1.14 2.02
CA ILE A 71 8.22 1.49 3.33
C ILE A 71 9.73 1.37 3.22
N GLN A 72 10.47 2.46 3.48
CA GLN A 72 11.94 2.48 3.39
C GLN A 72 12.48 1.95 2.04
N LYS A 73 11.79 2.28 0.93
CA LYS A 73 12.05 1.82 -0.45
C LYS A 73 11.71 0.35 -0.73
N GLU A 74 11.31 -0.43 0.28
CA GLU A 74 10.83 -1.80 0.08
C GLU A 74 9.36 -1.80 -0.37
N PRO A 75 9.01 -2.51 -1.45
CA PRO A 75 7.63 -2.64 -1.89
C PRO A 75 6.82 -3.47 -0.88
N VAL A 76 5.67 -2.94 -0.49
CA VAL A 76 4.74 -3.57 0.45
C VAL A 76 3.31 -3.44 -0.06
N PHE A 77 2.42 -4.27 0.47
CA PHE A 77 0.98 -4.10 0.38
C PHE A 77 0.47 -3.63 1.74
N VAL A 78 -0.43 -2.65 1.73
CA VAL A 78 -1.08 -2.16 2.95
C VAL A 78 -2.57 -2.35 2.77
N ALA A 79 -3.18 -3.12 3.65
CA ALA A 79 -4.61 -3.41 3.64
C ALA A 79 -5.27 -2.91 4.93
N ALA A 80 -6.47 -2.36 4.83
CA ALA A 80 -7.30 -2.06 5.98
C ALA A 80 -8.37 -3.15 6.16
N VAL A 81 -8.36 -3.81 7.31
CA VAL A 81 -9.28 -4.90 7.67
C VAL A 81 -10.08 -4.53 8.91
N GLY A 82 -11.37 -4.89 8.95
CA GLY A 82 -12.17 -4.77 10.17
C GLY A 82 -11.94 -6.00 11.05
N LEU A 83 -11.62 -5.79 12.33
CA LEU A 83 -11.38 -6.87 13.28
C LEU A 83 -11.81 -6.50 14.71
N ASP A 84 -12.42 -7.43 15.43
CA ASP A 84 -12.54 -7.41 16.90
C ASP A 84 -11.40 -8.22 17.52
N ALA A 85 -10.25 -7.57 17.76
CA ALA A 85 -9.08 -8.22 18.35
C ALA A 85 -9.30 -8.69 19.81
N GLY A 86 -10.32 -8.17 20.50
CA GLY A 86 -10.65 -8.57 21.87
C GLY A 86 -11.64 -9.72 21.96
N CYS A 87 -12.22 -10.16 20.83
CA CYS A 87 -13.30 -11.15 20.79
C CYS A 87 -14.42 -10.87 21.81
N SER A 88 -14.73 -9.59 21.97
CA SER A 88 -15.71 -9.08 22.94
C SER A 88 -17.15 -9.40 22.54
N GLY A 89 -17.38 -9.86 21.30
CA GLY A 89 -18.67 -10.39 20.82
C GLY A 89 -19.66 -9.32 20.37
N GLY A 90 -19.28 -8.04 20.40
CA GLY A 90 -20.10 -6.93 19.90
C GLY A 90 -19.59 -6.41 18.56
N SER A 91 -20.46 -6.30 17.56
CA SER A 91 -20.11 -5.70 16.26
C SER A 91 -19.61 -4.25 16.37
N ALA A 92 -20.03 -3.53 17.42
CA ALA A 92 -19.58 -2.18 17.73
C ALA A 92 -18.10 -2.10 18.20
N MET A 93 -17.52 -3.24 18.63
CA MET A 93 -16.17 -3.32 19.20
C MET A 93 -15.10 -3.58 18.14
N GLY A 94 -15.52 -4.00 16.94
CA GLY A 94 -14.64 -4.06 15.78
C GLY A 94 -14.07 -2.68 15.44
N ARG A 95 -12.81 -2.68 14.99
CA ARG A 95 -12.15 -1.49 14.45
C ARG A 95 -11.39 -1.85 13.17
N MET A 96 -11.12 -0.84 12.37
CA MET A 96 -10.24 -1.00 11.22
C MET A 96 -8.78 -1.05 11.68
N LEU A 97 -8.02 -2.00 11.12
CA LEU A 97 -6.60 -2.24 11.34
C LEU A 97 -5.85 -2.19 10.01
N LEU A 98 -4.69 -1.55 10.01
CA LEU A 98 -3.75 -1.56 8.89
C LEU A 98 -2.84 -2.79 9.02
N ILE A 99 -2.89 -3.64 8.01
CA ILE A 99 -2.07 -4.85 7.87
C ILE A 99 -1.06 -4.60 6.76
N THR A 100 0.21 -4.77 7.10
CA THR A 100 1.32 -4.64 6.14
C THR A 100 1.75 -6.03 5.70
N MET A 101 1.91 -6.22 4.39
CA MET A 101 2.36 -7.46 3.79
C MET A 101 3.51 -7.19 2.83
N LYS A 102 4.39 -8.17 2.65
CA LYS A 102 5.50 -8.07 1.69
C LYS A 102 5.78 -9.41 1.04
N HIS A 103 6.50 -9.39 -0.08
CA HIS A 103 7.04 -10.61 -0.65
C HIS A 103 8.14 -11.17 0.25
N GLY A 104 8.06 -12.47 0.52
CA GLY A 104 9.09 -13.25 1.18
C GLY A 104 9.79 -14.18 0.20
N ALA A 105 10.36 -15.27 0.74
CA ALA A 105 11.00 -16.29 -0.07
C ALA A 105 10.00 -16.94 -1.05
N TYR A 106 10.50 -17.32 -2.23
CA TYR A 106 9.71 -18.00 -3.27
C TYR A 106 8.48 -17.22 -3.73
N ASN A 107 8.58 -15.88 -3.79
CA ASN A 107 7.53 -14.95 -4.22
C ASN A 107 6.22 -15.02 -3.41
N LYS A 108 6.21 -15.69 -2.25
CA LYS A 108 5.02 -15.76 -1.39
C LYS A 108 4.84 -14.47 -0.61
N ILE A 109 3.61 -13.96 -0.57
CA ILE A 109 3.26 -12.81 0.26
C ILE A 109 3.03 -13.29 1.70
N HIS A 110 3.53 -12.55 2.66
CA HIS A 110 3.32 -12.79 4.09
C HIS A 110 3.01 -11.49 4.83
N VAL A 111 2.33 -11.61 5.97
CA VAL A 111 2.06 -10.48 6.86
C VAL A 111 3.34 -10.13 7.64
N VAL A 112 3.67 -8.84 7.69
CA VAL A 112 4.72 -8.29 8.54
C VAL A 112 4.10 -8.02 9.91
N SER A 113 4.19 -9.01 10.80
CA SER A 113 3.45 -9.03 12.07
C SER A 113 3.76 -7.80 12.94
N GLU A 114 5.03 -7.38 12.97
CA GLU A 114 5.51 -6.24 13.76
C GLU A 114 4.82 -4.91 13.38
N LEU A 115 4.41 -4.79 12.11
CA LEU A 115 3.74 -3.63 11.53
C LEU A 115 2.22 -3.78 11.43
N SER A 116 1.69 -4.93 11.85
CA SER A 116 0.29 -5.34 11.63
C SER A 116 -0.45 -5.68 12.93
N THR A 117 0.15 -5.38 14.09
CA THR A 117 -0.52 -5.52 15.38
C THR A 117 -1.55 -4.41 15.59
N PRO A 118 -2.61 -4.63 16.39
CA PRO A 118 -3.66 -3.62 16.61
C PRO A 118 -3.14 -2.26 17.11
N ILE A 119 -2.06 -2.26 17.88
CA ILE A 119 -1.42 -1.04 18.42
C ILE A 119 -0.74 -0.20 17.34
N GLN A 120 -0.41 -0.79 16.18
CA GLN A 120 0.23 -0.07 15.08
C GLN A 120 -0.75 0.82 14.32
N THR A 121 -2.04 0.54 14.40
CA THR A 121 -3.07 1.37 13.76
C THR A 121 -3.54 2.45 14.73
N PRO A 122 -3.58 3.74 14.34
CA PRO A 122 -4.15 4.81 15.16
C PRO A 122 -5.57 4.50 15.61
N SER A 123 -5.91 4.80 16.86
CA SER A 123 -7.22 4.52 17.45
C SER A 123 -8.36 5.36 16.84
N ASP A 124 -8.01 6.49 16.24
CA ASP A 124 -8.89 7.41 15.53
C ASP A 124 -9.07 7.04 14.04
N PHE A 125 -8.48 5.94 13.57
CA PHE A 125 -8.70 5.44 12.22
C PHE A 125 -10.20 5.11 12.01
N PRO A 126 -10.85 5.58 10.92
CA PRO A 126 -12.29 5.42 10.73
C PRO A 126 -12.73 3.95 10.78
N LYS A 127 -13.78 3.66 11.57
CA LYS A 127 -14.39 2.32 11.62
C LYS A 127 -15.07 1.94 10.30
N HIS A 128 -15.63 2.93 9.61
CA HIS A 128 -16.29 2.75 8.32
C HIS A 128 -15.42 3.36 7.23
N LEU A 129 -14.57 2.54 6.63
CA LEU A 129 -13.71 2.92 5.52
C LEU A 129 -14.43 2.66 4.19
N GLU A 130 -14.36 3.60 3.25
CA GLU A 130 -14.80 3.37 1.87
C GLU A 130 -13.67 2.83 1.00
N ARG A 131 -12.48 3.42 1.13
CA ARG A 131 -11.31 3.04 0.32
C ARG A 131 -10.00 3.51 0.94
N LEU A 132 -8.95 2.75 0.65
CA LEU A 132 -7.57 3.25 0.63
C LEU A 132 -7.16 3.49 -0.82
N TYR A 133 -6.40 4.54 -1.07
CA TYR A 133 -5.88 4.83 -2.40
C TYR A 133 -4.54 5.56 -2.32
N LEU A 134 -3.79 5.56 -3.42
CA LEU A 134 -2.57 6.35 -3.54
C LEU A 134 -2.87 7.67 -4.24
N GLU A 135 -2.34 8.75 -3.69
CA GLU A 135 -2.36 10.07 -4.32
C GLU A 135 -0.99 10.72 -4.07
N ASN A 136 -0.30 11.15 -5.12
CA ASN A 136 1.03 11.76 -5.04
C ASN A 136 2.07 10.92 -4.24
N GLY A 137 1.94 9.59 -4.27
CA GLY A 137 2.82 8.69 -3.54
C GLY A 137 2.55 8.63 -2.02
N GLU A 138 1.41 9.17 -1.56
CA GLU A 138 0.94 9.06 -0.17
C GLU A 138 -0.27 8.12 -0.10
N ILE A 139 -0.43 7.42 1.03
CA ILE A 139 -1.64 6.61 1.28
C ILE A 139 -2.74 7.55 1.79
N MET A 140 -3.79 7.68 1.00
CA MET A 140 -4.98 8.43 1.34
C MET A 140 -6.12 7.50 1.72
N PHE A 141 -7.06 8.02 2.52
CA PHE A 141 -8.27 7.32 2.90
C PHE A 141 -9.50 8.21 2.75
N SER A 142 -10.64 7.57 2.47
CA SER A 142 -11.97 8.15 2.67
C SER A 142 -12.86 7.19 3.45
N GLY A 143 -13.73 7.74 4.28
CA GLY A 143 -14.63 6.96 5.12
C GLY A 143 -15.55 7.86 5.94
N PHE A 144 -16.07 7.33 7.04
CA PHE A 144 -17.03 8.01 7.89
C PHE A 144 -16.64 7.93 9.37
N VAL A 145 -16.88 9.02 10.09
CA VAL A 145 -16.81 9.09 11.56
C VAL A 145 -18.18 9.44 12.15
N PRO A 146 -18.44 9.12 13.43
CA PRO A 146 -19.69 9.53 14.08
C PRO A 146 -19.80 11.05 14.19
N ASP A 147 -20.91 11.60 13.70
CA ASP A 147 -21.37 12.94 14.08
C ASP A 147 -22.07 12.81 15.44
N TRP A 148 -21.37 13.07 16.56
CA TRP A 148 -21.95 12.90 17.90
C TRP A 148 -23.17 13.77 18.18
N SER A 149 -23.48 14.77 17.35
CA SER A 149 -24.70 15.55 17.44
C SER A 149 -25.92 14.85 16.83
N LYS A 150 -25.72 13.87 15.92
CA LYS A 150 -26.77 13.17 15.17
C LYS A 150 -26.74 11.65 15.33
N ASP A 151 -25.57 11.08 15.48
CA ASP A 151 -25.28 9.64 15.39
C ASP A 151 -25.18 8.99 16.78
N ALA A 152 -26.05 9.39 17.72
CA ALA A 152 -25.91 9.09 19.15
C ALA A 152 -25.77 7.59 19.51
N LEU A 153 -26.07 6.65 18.59
CA LEU A 153 -26.16 5.23 18.92
C LEU A 153 -25.66 4.21 17.89
N CYS A 154 -25.27 4.55 16.65
CA CYS A 154 -25.02 3.44 15.70
C CYS A 154 -24.15 3.65 14.48
N CYS A 155 -24.17 4.80 13.81
CA CYS A 155 -23.77 4.75 12.42
C CYS A 155 -23.04 6.03 12.03
N ALA A 156 -21.76 5.89 11.68
CA ALA A 156 -20.93 7.02 11.26
C ALA A 156 -21.48 7.65 9.98
N SER A 157 -21.92 8.91 10.06
CA SER A 157 -22.49 9.62 8.91
C SER A 157 -21.62 10.78 8.41
N GLN A 158 -20.67 11.26 9.22
CA GLN A 158 -19.81 12.38 8.83
C GLN A 158 -18.69 11.89 7.91
N PRO A 159 -18.67 12.31 6.62
CA PRO A 159 -17.62 11.90 5.71
C PRO A 159 -16.29 12.55 6.13
N VAL A 160 -15.22 11.76 6.08
CA VAL A 160 -13.87 12.22 6.35
C VAL A 160 -12.92 11.75 5.26
N LYS A 161 -11.89 12.56 5.03
CA LYS A 161 -10.74 12.20 4.21
C LYS A 161 -9.47 12.49 5.00
N GLY A 162 -8.42 11.79 4.67
CA GLY A 162 -7.13 12.05 5.29
C GLY A 162 -6.02 11.21 4.68
N LYS A 163 -4.88 11.32 5.34
CA LYS A 163 -3.65 10.63 5.00
C LYS A 163 -3.29 9.64 6.10
N VAL A 164 -2.79 8.48 5.68
CA VAL A 164 -2.05 7.55 6.51
C VAL A 164 -0.57 7.63 6.14
N SER A 165 0.31 7.79 7.12
CA SER A 165 1.76 7.86 6.90
C SER A 165 2.49 6.91 7.82
N PHE A 166 3.54 6.27 7.33
CA PHE A 166 4.40 5.43 8.14
C PHE A 166 5.60 6.23 8.63
N THR A 167 5.67 6.52 9.93
CA THR A 167 6.75 7.32 10.54
C THR A 167 7.20 6.69 11.85
N ASN A 168 8.51 6.67 12.11
CA ASN A 168 9.08 6.12 13.35
C ASN A 168 8.60 4.69 13.69
N GLY A 169 8.42 3.85 12.67
CA GLY A 169 8.00 2.47 12.85
C GLY A 169 6.52 2.27 13.18
N ARG A 170 5.68 3.30 13.04
CA ARG A 170 4.23 3.25 13.31
C ARG A 170 3.42 3.97 12.23
N TRP A 171 2.14 3.60 12.11
CA TRP A 171 1.21 4.36 11.29
C TRP A 171 0.71 5.60 12.04
N ALA A 172 0.63 6.71 11.34
CA ALA A 172 0.11 7.98 11.81
C ALA A 172 -1.00 8.47 10.86
N LEU A 173 -1.97 9.19 11.42
CA LEU A 173 -3.12 9.68 10.69
C LEU A 173 -3.14 11.22 10.69
N SER A 174 -3.56 11.80 9.57
CA SER A 174 -3.86 13.23 9.46
C SER A 174 -5.15 13.41 8.68
N PHE A 175 -6.17 14.01 9.29
CA PHE A 175 -7.39 14.39 8.59
C PHE A 175 -7.13 15.60 7.68
N GLN A 176 -7.77 15.64 6.52
CA GLN A 176 -7.83 16.83 5.68
C GLN A 176 -8.99 17.70 6.17
N GLN A 177 -8.73 19.00 6.31
CA GLN A 177 -9.74 20.02 6.62
C GLN A 177 -10.50 20.43 5.37
#